data_AF-A0A4U9DDX9-F1
#
_entry.id   AF-A0A4U9DDX9-F1
#
_cell.length_a   1.000
_cell.length_b   1.000
_cell.length_c   1.000
_cell.angle_alpha   90.00
_cell.angle_beta   90.00
_cell.angle_gamma   90.00
#
_symmetry.space_group_name_H-M   'P 1'
#
loop_
_entity.id
_entity.type
_entity.pdbx_description
1 polymer ?
#
loop_
_entity_poly.entity_id
_entity_poly.type
_entity_poly.pdbx_seq_one_letter_code
_entity_poly.pdbx_strand_id
1 'polypeptide(L)'
;MTISGPFGEFFAKDTDAEMVFIGGGAGMAPMRSHIFDQLKRLHSGRKISFWYGARSLREMFYDDEFEQLARENPNFTFHAALSDPLPEDSWDGHTGFIHNVLYENYLRDHPAPRTASFTCAGRR
;
A
#
# COMPACT_ATOMS: atom_id res chain seq x y z
N MET A 1 19.19 20.34 -17.93
CA MET A 1 18.31 19.72 -16.93
C MET A 1 17.82 18.41 -17.50
N THR A 2 18.33 17.29 -16.99
CA THR A 2 18.00 15.95 -17.53
C THR A 2 16.95 15.35 -16.60
N ILE A 3 15.70 15.39 -17.05
CA ILE A 3 14.61 14.63 -16.42
C ILE A 3 14.74 13.21 -16.96
N SER A 4 15.14 12.29 -16.09
CA SER A 4 15.13 10.85 -16.37
C SER A 4 13.72 10.31 -16.12
N GLY A 5 13.05 9.85 -17.18
CA GLY A 5 11.77 9.15 -17.13
C GLY A 5 11.84 7.78 -16.42
N PRO A 6 10.69 7.11 -16.21
CA PRO A 6 10.43 6.26 -15.05
C PRO A 6 11.18 4.93 -15.09
N PHE A 7 11.79 4.56 -13.96
CA PHE A 7 12.27 3.19 -13.72
C PHE A 7 11.08 2.35 -13.21
N GLY A 8 10.28 1.85 -14.13
CA GLY A 8 9.21 0.90 -13.84
C GLY A 8 8.41 0.60 -15.10
N GLU A 9 8.34 -0.66 -15.50
CA GLU A 9 7.43 -1.12 -16.56
C GLU A 9 5.99 -0.83 -16.14
N PHE A 10 5.48 0.33 -16.58
CA PHE A 10 4.17 0.89 -16.22
C PHE A 10 3.04 0.35 -17.12
N PHE A 11 3.01 -0.96 -17.32
CA PHE A 11 1.82 -1.62 -17.86
C PHE A 11 1.30 -2.56 -16.79
N ALA A 12 0.12 -2.28 -16.26
CA ALA A 12 -0.66 -3.27 -15.54
C ALA A 12 -0.82 -4.45 -16.50
N LYS A 13 -0.03 -5.52 -16.29
CA LYS A 13 -0.21 -6.75 -17.06
C LYS A 13 -1.67 -7.18 -16.86
N ASP A 14 -2.32 -7.55 -17.96
CA ASP A 14 -3.69 -8.08 -17.97
C ASP A 14 -3.64 -9.50 -17.40
N THR A 15 -3.44 -9.56 -16.09
CA THR A 15 -3.25 -10.78 -15.32
C THR A 15 -4.14 -10.69 -14.09
N ASP A 16 -4.67 -11.82 -13.64
CA ASP A 16 -5.34 -11.93 -12.34
C ASP A 16 -4.36 -11.93 -11.16
N ALA A 17 -3.14 -11.45 -11.38
CA ALA A 17 -2.12 -11.36 -10.37
C ALA A 17 -2.56 -10.44 -9.24
N GLU A 18 -2.24 -10.84 -8.01
CA GLU A 18 -2.42 -9.97 -6.86
C GLU A 18 -1.64 -8.65 -7.03
N MET A 19 -2.24 -7.55 -6.58
CA MET A 19 -1.60 -6.24 -6.51
C MET A 19 -1.20 -5.92 -5.07
N VAL A 20 0.09 -5.65 -4.84
CA VAL A 20 0.62 -5.21 -3.55
C VAL A 20 1.15 -3.79 -3.72
N PHE A 21 0.48 -2.84 -3.08
CA PHE A 21 0.86 -1.44 -3.05
C PHE A 21 1.63 -1.15 -1.76
N ILE A 22 2.76 -0.47 -1.87
CA ILE A 22 3.62 -0.09 -0.75
C ILE A 22 3.85 1.42 -0.84
N GLY A 23 3.32 2.16 0.12
CA GLY A 23 3.38 3.63 0.15
C GLY A 23 4.05 4.15 1.41
N GLY A 24 4.71 5.29 1.31
CA GLY A 24 5.16 6.06 2.46
C GLY A 24 5.22 7.56 2.20
N GLY A 25 4.79 8.35 3.18
CA GLY A 25 4.76 9.81 3.11
C GLY A 25 4.05 10.34 1.85
N ALA A 26 4.74 11.16 1.06
CA ALA A 26 4.20 11.81 -0.15
C ALA A 26 3.84 10.83 -1.30
N GLY A 27 4.26 9.57 -1.23
CA GLY A 27 3.92 8.54 -2.21
C GLY A 27 2.44 8.12 -2.20
N MET A 28 1.67 8.61 -1.22
CA MET A 28 0.28 8.23 -1.01
C MET A 28 -0.70 8.74 -2.08
N ALA A 29 -0.51 9.95 -2.61
CA ALA A 29 -1.43 10.54 -3.59
C ALA A 29 -1.58 9.69 -4.88
N PRO A 30 -0.49 9.26 -5.57
CA PRO A 30 -0.64 8.40 -6.75
C PRO A 30 -1.19 7.02 -6.39
N MET A 31 -0.83 6.47 -5.22
CA MET A 31 -1.35 5.18 -4.74
C MET A 31 -2.86 5.21 -4.53
N ARG A 32 -3.34 6.27 -3.87
CA ARG A 32 -4.77 6.52 -3.68
C ARG A 32 -5.49 6.53 -5.02
N SER A 33 -4.99 7.29 -5.99
CA SER A 33 -5.60 7.36 -7.32
C SER A 33 -5.69 5.98 -7.97
N HIS A 34 -4.63 5.17 -7.91
CA HIS A 34 -4.63 3.83 -8.50
C HIS A 34 -5.59 2.86 -7.81
N ILE A 35 -5.60 2.84 -6.47
CA ILE A 35 -6.48 1.95 -5.69
C ILE A 35 -7.95 2.31 -5.93
N PHE A 36 -8.29 3.59 -5.89
CA PHE A 36 -9.64 4.06 -6.15
C PHE A 36 -10.09 3.74 -7.58
N ASP A 37 -9.20 3.88 -8.55
CA ASP A 37 -9.51 3.54 -9.94
C ASP A 37 -9.84 2.05 -10.10
N GLN A 38 -9.02 1.18 -9.49
CA GLN A 38 -9.21 -0.27 -9.52
C GLN A 38 -10.50 -0.71 -8.82
N LEU A 39 -10.80 -0.16 -7.63
CA LEU A 39 -11.94 -0.59 -6.82
C LEU A 39 -13.25 0.09 -7.25
N LYS A 40 -13.25 1.41 -7.45
CA LYS A 40 -14.48 2.18 -7.70
C LYS A 40 -14.85 2.32 -9.17
N ARG A 41 -13.88 2.43 -10.08
CA ARG A 41 -14.16 2.61 -11.52
C ARG A 41 -14.14 1.28 -12.28
N LEU A 42 -13.10 0.49 -12.07
CA LEU A 42 -12.91 -0.78 -12.78
C LEU A 42 -13.62 -1.97 -12.10
N HIS A 43 -14.01 -1.83 -10.82
CA HIS A 43 -14.60 -2.90 -10.01
C HIS A 43 -13.78 -4.20 -10.10
N SER A 44 -12.45 -4.04 -10.03
CA SER A 44 -11.51 -5.15 -10.18
C SER A 44 -11.76 -6.20 -9.10
N GLY A 45 -11.91 -7.46 -9.51
CA GLY A 45 -12.01 -8.61 -8.59
C GLY A 45 -10.65 -9.11 -8.10
N ARG A 46 -9.55 -8.49 -8.52
CA ARG A 46 -8.19 -8.87 -8.14
C ARG A 46 -7.99 -8.65 -6.65
N LYS A 47 -7.17 -9.49 -6.02
CA LYS A 47 -6.73 -9.26 -4.65
C LYS A 47 -5.79 -8.05 -4.62
N ILE A 48 -6.10 -7.09 -3.77
CA ILE A 48 -5.34 -5.85 -3.62
C ILE A 48 -4.98 -5.66 -2.15
N SER A 49 -3.70 -5.48 -1.84
CA SER A 49 -3.26 -5.10 -0.50
C SER A 49 -2.47 -3.79 -0.54
N PHE A 50 -2.77 -2.88 0.38
CA PHE A 50 -2.06 -1.61 0.52
C PHE A 50 -1.36 -1.53 1.86
N TRP A 51 -0.05 -1.35 1.81
CA TRP A 51 0.86 -1.30 2.95
C TRP A 51 1.44 0.11 3.04
N TYR A 52 1.00 0.87 4.05
CA TYR A 52 1.34 2.27 4.22
C TYR A 52 2.25 2.47 5.44
N GLY A 53 3.44 3.02 5.20
CA GLY A 53 4.38 3.41 6.25
C GLY A 53 4.33 4.91 6.51
N ALA A 54 4.07 5.30 7.76
CA ALA A 54 4.23 6.67 8.22
C ALA A 54 5.15 6.72 9.44
N ARG A 55 5.64 7.91 9.79
CA ARG A 55 6.46 8.06 11.00
C ARG A 55 5.61 8.00 12.25
N SER A 56 4.56 8.80 12.32
CA SER A 56 3.61 8.91 13.44
C SER A 56 2.17 8.96 12.91
N LEU A 57 1.17 8.81 13.80
CA LEU A 57 -0.25 8.84 13.41
C LEU A 57 -0.64 10.17 12.75
N ARG A 58 -0.03 11.28 13.17
CA ARG A 58 -0.27 12.63 12.60
C ARG A 58 0.17 12.78 11.15
N GLU A 59 1.05 11.91 10.68
CA GLU A 59 1.52 11.88 9.30
C GLU A 59 0.69 10.92 8.43
N MET A 60 -0.26 10.20 9.04
CA MET A 60 -1.24 9.43 8.30
C MET A 60 -2.36 10.33 7.80
N PHE A 61 -2.75 10.07 6.56
CA PHE A 61 -3.80 10.80 5.86
C PHE A 61 -4.62 9.78 5.07
N TYR A 62 -5.92 10.03 4.94
CA TYR A 62 -6.85 9.17 4.20
C TYR A 62 -6.99 7.74 4.76
N ASP A 63 -6.52 7.48 5.97
CA ASP A 63 -6.70 6.22 6.68
C ASP A 63 -8.18 5.83 6.77
N ASP A 64 -9.04 6.75 7.19
CA ASP A 64 -10.50 6.55 7.21
C ASP A 64 -11.07 6.13 5.85
N GLU A 65 -10.58 6.75 4.76
CA GLU A 65 -11.03 6.43 3.39
C GLU A 65 -10.60 5.02 2.97
N PHE A 66 -9.37 4.61 3.30
CA PHE A 66 -8.87 3.28 2.98
C PHE A 66 -9.52 2.20 3.85
N GLU A 67 -9.79 2.49 5.13
CA GLU A 67 -10.55 1.58 6.00
C GLU A 67 -12.00 1.42 5.52
N GLN A 68 -12.63 2.50 5.05
CA GLN A 68 -13.94 2.41 4.42
C GLN A 68 -13.88 1.55 3.15
N LEU A 69 -12.89 1.78 2.28
CA LEU A 69 -12.71 0.96 1.08
C LEU A 69 -12.52 -0.53 1.40
N ALA A 70 -11.76 -0.85 2.44
CA ALA A 70 -11.53 -2.24 2.86
C ALA A 70 -12.80 -2.90 3.40
N ARG A 71 -13.68 -2.12 4.05
CA ARG A 71 -15.01 -2.60 4.48
C ARG A 71 -15.95 -2.82 3.30
N GLU A 72 -15.88 -1.98 2.28
CA GLU A 72 -16.75 -2.05 1.10
C GLU A 72 -16.28 -3.12 0.09
N ASN A 73 -14.98 -3.46 0.06
CA ASN A 73 -14.38 -4.32 -0.95
C ASN A 73 -13.64 -5.50 -0.27
N PRO A 74 -14.20 -6.72 -0.26
CA PRO A 74 -13.59 -7.86 0.44
C PRO A 74 -12.27 -8.33 -0.19
N ASN A 75 -11.98 -7.91 -1.43
CA ASN A 75 -10.73 -8.16 -2.12
C ASN A 75 -9.65 -7.10 -1.85
N PHE A 76 -9.93 -6.08 -1.03
CA PHE A 76 -9.00 -5.03 -0.65
C PHE A 76 -8.65 -5.09 0.85
N THR A 77 -7.36 -5.06 1.17
CA THR A 77 -6.89 -4.92 2.56
C THR A 77 -5.97 -3.71 2.71
N PHE A 78 -6.13 -2.99 3.82
CA PHE A 78 -5.30 -1.86 4.18
C PHE A 78 -4.52 -2.16 5.47
N HIS A 79 -3.21 -1.93 5.43
CA HIS A 79 -2.30 -2.14 6.54
C HIS A 79 -1.43 -0.89 6.71
N ALA A 80 -1.52 -0.26 7.88
CA ALA A 80 -0.67 0.85 8.25
C ALA A 80 0.42 0.40 9.24
N ALA A 81 1.61 0.96 9.11
CA ALA A 81 2.70 0.79 10.05
C ALA A 81 3.34 2.14 10.42
N LEU A 82 3.57 2.34 11.72
CA LEU A 82 4.26 3.51 12.24
C LEU A 82 5.69 3.18 12.61
N SER A 83 6.66 3.90 12.04
CA SER A 83 8.07 3.65 12.35
C SER A 83 8.49 4.22 13.71
N ASP A 84 7.85 5.28 14.18
CA ASP A 84 8.16 6.02 15.40
C ASP A 84 6.85 6.52 16.05
N PRO A 85 5.95 5.61 16.50
CA PRO A 85 4.68 5.98 17.10
C PRO A 85 4.90 6.76 18.39
N LEU A 86 4.19 7.87 18.56
CA LEU A 86 4.29 8.66 19.78
C LEU A 86 3.41 8.05 20.89
N PRO A 87 3.76 8.22 22.19
CA PRO A 87 2.93 7.73 23.28
C PRO A 87 1.48 8.26 23.24
N GLU A 88 1.28 9.48 22.74
CA GLU A 88 -0.05 10.07 22.55
C GLU A 88 -0.88 9.43 21.42
N ASP A 89 -0.25 8.72 20.48
CA ASP A 89 -0.94 8.15 19.32
C ASP A 89 -1.79 6.93 19.70
N SER A 90 -1.59 6.34 20.88
CA SER A 90 -2.28 5.12 21.36
C SER A 90 -2.35 4.03 20.28
N TRP A 91 -1.25 3.84 19.55
CA TRP A 91 -1.19 3.01 18.35
C TRP A 91 -1.00 1.53 18.70
N ASP A 92 -2.05 0.73 18.43
CA ASP A 92 -2.03 -0.72 18.61
C ASP A 92 -1.73 -1.50 17.31
N GLY A 93 -1.48 -0.78 16.21
CA GLY A 93 -1.20 -1.38 14.89
C GLY A 93 0.26 -1.82 14.71
N HIS A 94 0.66 -2.03 13.46
CA HIS A 94 2.02 -2.45 13.15
C HIS A 94 3.04 -1.33 13.44
N THR A 95 4.22 -1.71 13.91
CA THR A 95 5.30 -0.78 14.20
C THR A 95 6.59 -1.16 13.47
N GLY A 96 7.41 -0.15 13.14
CA GLY A 96 8.65 -0.31 12.38
C GLY A 96 8.52 -0.01 10.89
N PHE A 97 9.54 -0.38 10.12
CA PHE A 97 9.56 -0.10 8.68
C PHE A 97 8.54 -0.96 7.92
N ILE A 98 7.79 -0.33 7.02
CA ILE A 98 6.71 -0.99 6.27
C ILE A 98 7.17 -2.22 5.46
N HIS A 99 8.41 -2.23 4.98
CA HIS A 99 8.95 -3.38 4.26
C HIS A 99 9.17 -4.60 5.17
N ASN A 100 9.55 -4.39 6.42
CA ASN A 100 9.69 -5.46 7.41
C ASN A 100 8.31 -5.98 7.82
N VAL A 101 7.37 -5.06 8.10
CA VAL A 101 5.98 -5.43 8.43
C VAL A 101 5.35 -6.24 7.30
N LEU A 102 5.47 -5.77 6.05
CA LEU A 102 4.99 -6.52 4.89
C LEU A 102 5.66 -7.89 4.77
N TYR A 103 6.97 -7.98 5.01
CA TYR A 103 7.68 -9.24 4.93
C TYR A 103 7.20 -10.24 5.99
N GLU A 104 7.17 -9.82 7.25
CA GLU A 104 6.81 -10.66 8.39
C GLU A 104 5.34 -11.08 8.37
N ASN A 105 4.44 -10.17 8.00
CA ASN A 105 3.00 -10.41 8.12
C ASN A 105 2.36 -10.97 6.84
N TYR A 106 3.05 -10.89 5.71
CA TYR A 106 2.46 -11.27 4.43
C TYR A 106 3.38 -12.08 3.53
N LEU A 107 4.56 -11.56 3.19
CA LEU A 107 5.39 -12.19 2.15
C LEU A 107 6.10 -13.47 2.61
N ARG A 108 6.40 -13.60 3.91
CA ARG A 108 7.08 -14.76 4.49
C ARG A 108 6.31 -16.06 4.22
N ASP A 109 5.00 -16.03 4.42
CA ASP A 109 4.11 -17.19 4.27
C ASP A 109 3.36 -17.19 2.92
N HIS A 110 3.67 -16.25 2.03
CA HIS A 110 2.94 -16.12 0.78
C HIS A 110 3.27 -17.30 -0.16
N PRO A 111 2.27 -18.01 -0.70
CA PRO A 111 2.50 -19.21 -1.52
C PRO A 111 3.14 -18.90 -2.88
N ALA A 112 2.96 -17.68 -3.39
CA ALA A 112 3.50 -17.27 -4.69
C ALA A 112 3.88 -15.77 -4.74
N PRO A 113 4.93 -15.33 -4.03
CA PRO A 113 5.32 -13.91 -4.01
C PRO A 113 5.83 -13.43 -5.38
N ARG A 114 6.34 -14.34 -6.24
CA ARG A 114 6.88 -14.00 -7.56
C ARG A 114 5.82 -13.60 -8.59
N THR A 115 4.56 -13.90 -8.35
CA THR A 115 3.46 -13.57 -9.26
C THR A 115 2.73 -12.29 -8.88
N ALA A 116 3.01 -11.72 -7.70
CA ALA A 116 2.40 -10.47 -7.26
C ALA A 116 3.04 -9.25 -7.92
N SER A 117 2.22 -8.25 -8.24
CA SER A 117 2.67 -6.97 -8.78
C SER A 117 2.95 -6.00 -7.64
N PHE A 118 4.21 -5.59 -7.47
CA PHE A 118 4.61 -4.66 -6.41
C PHE A 118 4.73 -3.24 -6.95
N THR A 119 3.99 -2.30 -6.35
CA THR A 119 4.11 -0.88 -6.67
C THR A 119 4.60 -0.15 -5.43
N CYS A 120 5.75 0.53 -5.52
CA CYS A 120 6.34 1.25 -4.39
C CYS A 120 6.38 2.76 -4.67
N ALA A 121 5.94 3.58 -3.71
CA ALA A 121 6.14 5.03 -3.74
C ALA A 121 6.55 5.55 -2.35
N GLY A 122 7.72 6.15 -2.28
CA GLY A 122 8.25 6.78 -1.09
C GLY A 122 9.40 7.73 -1.45
N ARG A 123 9.67 8.72 -0.59
CA ARG A 123 10.86 9.55 -0.73
C ARG A 123 12.02 8.86 -0.01
N ARG A 124 13.18 8.83 -0.66
CA ARG A 124 14.42 8.21 -0.17
C ARG A 124 14.89 8.89 1.11
#